data_AF-A0A085ZHF6-F1
#
_entry.id   AF-A0A085ZHF6-F1
#
_cell.length_a   1.000
_cell.length_b   1.000
_cell.length_c   1.000
_cell.angle_alpha   90.00
_cell.angle_beta   90.00
_cell.angle_gamma   90.00
#
_symmetry.space_group_name_H-M   'P 1'
#
loop_
_entity.id
_entity.type
_entity.pdbx_description
1 polymer ?
#
loop_
_entity_poly.entity_id
_entity_poly.type
_entity_poly.pdbx_seq_one_letter_code
_entity_poly.pdbx_strand_id
1 'polypeptide(L)'
;MKNKSQVLLIIGIIALVIGGYLYFQADGDAVNQKNIEIATTATSAEEAAKQISANNRSEVGGNSLALFLLGLGGAITLVSIISMVKKKPA
;
A
#
# COMPACT_ATOMS: atom_id res chain seq x y z
N MET A 1 -10.13 -28.41 -12.18
CA MET A 1 -9.54 -27.87 -10.93
C MET A 1 -8.39 -26.94 -11.31
N LYS A 2 -8.29 -25.74 -10.72
CA LYS A 2 -7.17 -24.81 -10.99
C LYS A 2 -5.89 -25.37 -10.35
N ASN A 3 -4.76 -25.27 -11.05
CA ASN A 3 -3.47 -25.69 -10.49
C ASN A 3 -2.94 -24.62 -9.51
N LYS A 4 -2.00 -25.01 -8.64
CA LYS A 4 -1.45 -24.12 -7.59
C LYS A 4 -0.95 -22.77 -8.14
N SER A 5 -0.30 -22.78 -9.32
CA SER A 5 0.23 -21.56 -9.95
C SER A 5 -0.88 -20.62 -10.44
N GLN A 6 -2.00 -21.16 -10.94
CA GLN A 6 -3.17 -20.36 -11.31
C GLN A 6 -3.87 -19.75 -10.09
N VAL A 7 -3.93 -20.48 -8.97
CA VAL A 7 -4.51 -19.94 -7.72
C VAL A 7 -3.63 -18.82 -7.17
N LEU A 8 -2.31 -19.02 -7.11
CA LEU A 8 -1.36 -17.99 -6.68
C LEU A 8 -1.40 -16.74 -7.58
N LEU A 9 -1.55 -16.92 -8.90
CA LEU A 9 -1.71 -15.80 -9.82
C LEU A 9 -2.95 -14.95 -9.48
N ILE A 10 -4.08 -15.62 -9.21
CA ILE A 10 -5.33 -14.91 -8.84
C ILE A 10 -5.14 -14.15 -7.52
N ILE A 11 -4.52 -14.78 -6.51
CA ILE A 11 -4.22 -14.13 -5.23
C ILE A 11 -3.31 -12.91 -5.44
N GLY A 12 -2.27 -13.04 -6.26
CA GLY A 12 -1.35 -11.94 -6.58
C GLY A 12 -2.06 -10.78 -7.26
N ILE A 13 -2.93 -11.05 -8.23
CA ILE A 13 -3.73 -10.02 -8.92
C ILE A 13 -4.69 -9.34 -7.95
N ILE A 14 -5.38 -10.09 -7.08
CA ILE A 14 -6.28 -9.52 -6.07
C ILE A 14 -5.50 -8.59 -5.13
N ALA A 15 -4.32 -9.03 -4.64
CA ALA A 15 -3.47 -8.21 -3.80
C ALA A 15 -3.01 -6.92 -4.52
N LEU A 16 -2.66 -7.01 -5.81
CA LEU A 16 -2.31 -5.83 -6.63
C LEU A 16 -3.49 -4.86 -6.78
N VAL A 17 -4.70 -5.36 -7.03
CA VAL A 17 -5.89 -4.50 -7.19
C VAL A 17 -6.22 -3.79 -5.88
N ILE A 18 -6.22 -4.52 -4.76
CA ILE A 18 -6.50 -3.94 -3.44
C ILE A 18 -5.39 -2.95 -3.05
N GLY A 19 -4.12 -3.35 -3.18
CA GLY A 19 -2.98 -2.48 -2.90
C GLY A 19 -2.97 -1.22 -3.76
N GLY A 20 -3.27 -1.35 -5.05
CA GLY A 20 -3.39 -0.23 -5.97
C GLY A 20 -4.53 0.71 -5.58
N TYR A 21 -5.71 0.17 -5.28
CA TYR A 21 -6.85 0.97 -4.81
C TYR A 21 -6.49 1.77 -3.54
N LEU A 22 -5.89 1.12 -2.54
CA LEU A 22 -5.46 1.79 -1.31
C LEU A 22 -4.39 2.86 -1.57
N TYR A 23 -3.43 2.57 -2.45
CA TYR A 23 -2.35 3.51 -2.81
C TYR A 23 -2.91 4.78 -3.45
N PHE A 24 -3.87 4.65 -4.37
CA PHE A 24 -4.51 5.80 -5.03
C PHE A 24 -5.50 6.57 -4.14
N GLN A 25 -5.89 6.03 -2.98
CA GLN A 25 -6.66 6.79 -1.98
C GLN A 25 -5.76 7.57 -1.01
N ALA A 26 -4.46 7.31 -0.98
CA ALA A 26 -3.54 8.04 -0.12
C ALA A 26 -3.28 9.43 -0.72
N ASP A 27 -3.79 10.46 -0.05
CA ASP A 27 -3.53 11.86 -0.39
C ASP A 27 -2.46 12.44 0.54
N GLY A 28 -1.19 12.20 0.19
CA GLY A 28 -0.05 12.68 0.97
C GLY A 28 0.05 14.22 1.01
N ASP A 29 -0.45 14.90 -0.02
CA ASP A 29 -0.44 16.36 -0.09
C ASP A 29 -1.43 16.95 0.91
N ALA A 30 -2.62 16.37 1.05
CA ALA A 30 -3.60 16.78 2.05
C ALA A 30 -3.08 16.59 3.49
N VAL A 31 -2.35 15.51 3.76
CA VAL A 31 -1.75 15.26 5.08
C VAL A 31 -0.68 16.30 5.39
N ASN A 32 0.18 16.61 4.41
CA ASN A 32 1.23 17.60 4.59
C ASN A 32 0.67 19.02 4.79
N GLN A 33 -0.36 19.40 4.04
CA GLN A 33 -1.04 20.69 4.24
C GLN A 33 -1.61 20.83 5.66
N LYS A 34 -2.26 19.78 6.19
CA LYS A 34 -2.73 19.76 7.58
C LYS A 34 -1.60 19.91 8.59
N ASN A 35 -0.44 19.29 8.35
CA ASN A 35 0.70 19.43 9.26
C ASN A 35 1.24 20.86 9.30
N ILE A 36 1.25 21.56 8.16
CA ILE A 36 1.62 22.99 8.10
C ILE A 36 0.61 23.86 8.86
N GLU A 37 -0.69 23.59 8.70
CA GLU A 37 -1.74 24.27 9.45
C GLU A 37 -1.57 24.07 10.97
N ILE A 38 -1.35 22.82 11.42
CA ILE A 38 -1.09 22.51 12.83
C ILE A 38 0.16 23.25 13.33
N ALA A 39 1.25 23.25 12.57
CA ALA A 39 2.51 23.90 12.97
C ALA A 39 2.39 25.42 13.09
N THR A 40 1.46 26.03 12.36
CA THR A 40 1.25 27.50 12.35
C THR A 40 0.17 27.96 13.32
N THR A 41 -0.73 27.08 13.76
CA THR A 41 -1.87 27.42 14.62
C THR A 41 -1.75 26.90 16.05
N ALA A 42 -0.92 25.90 16.31
CA ALA A 42 -0.73 25.35 17.64
C ALA A 42 -0.17 26.38 18.62
N THR A 43 -0.63 26.32 19.87
CA THR A 43 -0.21 27.26 20.92
C THR A 43 1.12 26.89 21.57
N SER A 44 1.62 25.67 21.30
CA SER A 44 2.90 25.18 21.79
C SER A 44 3.51 24.13 20.85
N ALA A 45 4.82 23.94 20.97
CA ALA A 45 5.53 22.92 20.21
C ALA A 45 5.09 21.49 20.57
N GLU A 46 4.76 21.24 21.83
CA GLU A 46 4.28 19.93 22.30
C GLU A 46 2.90 19.60 21.69
N GLU A 47 1.99 20.58 21.68
CA GLU A 47 0.67 20.43 21.08
C GLU A 47 0.78 20.15 19.57
N ALA A 48 1.61 20.92 18.85
CA ALA A 48 1.87 20.68 17.43
C ALA A 48 2.41 19.27 17.18
N ALA A 49 3.42 18.85 17.95
CA ALA A 49 4.04 17.53 17.79
C ALA A 49 3.04 16.39 18.01
N LYS A 50 2.18 16.52 19.03
CA LYS A 50 1.13 15.53 19.32
C LYS A 50 0.16 15.40 18.15
N GLN A 51 -0.34 16.53 17.63
CA GLN A 51 -1.31 16.54 16.54
C GLN A 51 -0.70 16.05 15.21
N ILE A 52 0.51 16.50 14.85
CA ILE A 52 1.24 16.02 13.67
C ILE A 52 1.49 14.50 13.76
N SER A 53 1.91 14.00 14.93
CA SER A 53 2.13 12.56 15.12
C SER A 53 0.85 11.72 14.94
N ALA A 54 -0.30 12.29 15.27
CA ALA A 54 -1.59 11.63 15.09
C ALA A 54 -1.99 11.64 13.61
N ASN A 55 -1.82 12.77 12.93
CA ASN A 55 -2.09 12.92 11.50
C ASN A 55 -1.23 11.95 10.67
N ASN A 56 0.08 11.87 10.96
CA ASN A 56 1.01 10.99 10.26
C ASN A 56 0.72 9.50 10.53
N ARG A 57 0.28 9.11 11.72
CA ARG A 57 -0.05 7.71 12.01
C ARG A 57 -1.20 7.19 11.15
N SER A 58 -2.19 8.04 10.91
CA SER A 58 -3.33 7.68 10.04
C SER A 58 -2.89 7.45 8.60
N GLU A 59 -1.93 8.24 8.10
CA GLU A 59 -1.39 8.10 6.74
C GLU A 59 -0.47 6.88 6.61
N VAL A 60 0.49 6.74 7.53
CA VAL A 60 1.55 5.72 7.47
C VAL A 60 0.96 4.32 7.48
N GLY A 61 -0.09 4.06 8.29
CA GLY A 61 -0.72 2.74 8.35
C GLY A 61 -1.34 2.30 7.02
N GLY A 62 -2.13 3.19 6.40
CA GLY A 62 -2.81 2.91 5.13
C GLY A 62 -1.82 2.78 3.96
N ASN A 63 -0.89 3.72 3.86
CA ASN A 63 0.10 3.73 2.78
C ASN A 63 1.07 2.53 2.89
N SER A 64 1.52 2.18 4.11
CA SER A 64 2.37 1.00 4.31
C SER A 64 1.67 -0.30 3.90
N LEU A 65 0.38 -0.44 4.23
CA LEU A 65 -0.41 -1.61 3.81
C LEU A 65 -0.57 -1.65 2.28
N ALA A 66 -0.83 -0.50 1.65
CA ALA A 66 -0.93 -0.40 0.20
C ALA A 66 0.35 -0.85 -0.51
N LEU A 67 1.50 -0.30 -0.09
CA LEU A 67 2.82 -0.65 -0.63
C LEU A 67 3.19 -2.12 -0.36
N PHE A 68 2.86 -2.64 0.82
CA PHE A 68 3.05 -4.06 1.13
C PHE A 68 2.27 -4.97 0.17
N LEU A 69 0.98 -4.69 -0.05
CA LEU A 69 0.13 -5.46 -0.94
C LEU A 69 0.58 -5.34 -2.41
N LEU A 70 1.02 -4.15 -2.84
CA LEU A 70 1.58 -3.95 -4.17
C LEU A 70 2.87 -4.76 -4.38
N GLY A 71 3.81 -4.68 -3.43
CA GLY A 71 5.08 -5.41 -3.50
C GLY A 71 4.88 -6.93 -3.47
N LEU A 72 4.10 -7.42 -2.50
CA LEU A 72 3.81 -8.85 -2.35
C LEU A 72 2.99 -9.38 -3.54
N GLY A 73 1.93 -8.67 -3.94
CA GLY A 73 1.09 -9.02 -5.07
C GLY A 73 1.87 -9.05 -6.39
N GLY A 74 2.77 -8.07 -6.59
CA GLY A 74 3.67 -8.03 -7.73
C GLY A 74 4.61 -9.23 -7.79
N ALA A 75 5.29 -9.54 -6.68
CA ALA A 75 6.18 -10.68 -6.58
C ALA A 75 5.47 -12.02 -6.84
N ILE A 76 4.31 -12.25 -6.20
CA ILE A 76 3.51 -13.47 -6.38
C ILE A 76 3.03 -13.60 -7.82
N THR A 77 2.55 -12.50 -8.43
CA THR A 77 2.09 -12.48 -9.82
C THR A 77 3.21 -12.87 -10.77
N LEU A 78 4.39 -12.25 -10.63
CA LEU A 78 5.54 -12.50 -11.49
C LEU A 78 6.02 -13.96 -11.40
N VAL A 79 6.20 -14.47 -10.16
CA VAL A 79 6.63 -15.85 -9.92
C VAL A 79 5.61 -16.86 -10.45
N SER A 80 4.32 -16.57 -10.32
CA SER A 80 3.26 -17.43 -10.82
C SER A 80 3.27 -17.51 -12.35
N ILE A 81 3.45 -16.37 -13.04
CA ILE A 81 3.59 -16.32 -14.50
C ILE A 81 4.81 -17.13 -14.97
N ILE A 82 5.99 -16.89 -14.37
CA ILE A 82 7.22 -17.62 -14.70
C ILE A 82 7.03 -19.13 -14.50
N SER A 83 6.40 -19.53 -13.39
CA SER A 83 6.14 -20.94 -13.07
C SER A 83 5.18 -21.61 -14.05
N MET A 84 4.19 -20.88 -14.58
CA MET A 84 3.28 -21.41 -15.59
C MET A 84 3.96 -21.54 -16.97
N VAL A 85 4.79 -20.57 -17.35
CA VAL A 85 5.54 -20.63 -18.62
C VAL A 85 6.51 -21.81 -18.61
N LYS A 86 7.27 -22.00 -17.52
CA LYS A 86 8.19 -23.13 -17.36
C LYS A 86 7.50 -24.50 -17.34
N LYS A 87 6.21 -24.55 -16.98
CA LYS A 87 5.43 -25.80 -16.91
C LYS A 87 4.71 -26.14 -18.21
N LYS A 88 4.70 -25.26 -19.20
CA LYS A 88 4.10 -25.55 -20.50
C LYS A 88 5.11 -26.44 -21.28
N PRO A 89 4.81 -27.73 -21.54
CA PRO A 89 5.63 -28.48 -22.48
C PRO A 89 5.52 -27.82 -23.86
N ALA A 90 6.63 -27.79 -24.61
CA ALA A 90 6.66 -27.34 -25.99
C ALA A 90 5.71 -28.17 -26.87
#